data_AF-A0A3R9WML5-F1
#
_entry.id   AF-A0A3R9WML5-F1
#
_cell.length_a   1.000
_cell.length_b   1.000
_cell.length_c   1.000
_cell.angle_alpha   90.00
_cell.angle_beta   90.00
_cell.angle_gamma   90.00
#
_symmetry.space_group_name_H-M   'P 1'
#
loop_
_entity.id
_entity.type
_entity.pdbx_description
1 polymer ?
#
loop_
_entity_poly.entity_id
_entity_poly.type
_entity_poly.pdbx_seq_one_letter_code
_entity_poly.pdbx_strand_id
1 'polypeptide(L)'
;MAALLVGLLLGAGGVGVAWAVSAGGGAGGDARGACDALAGVDESKFTAKGKAGEQMMYRFAGAYDLATAAAAGDSSYQPLAEAVTRANHRFRQVFEADAEVKKELAKARGICAGL
;
A
#
# COMPACT_ATOMS: atom_id res chain seq x y z
N MET A 1 4.38 29.55 -38.85
CA MET A 1 3.91 29.42 -37.46
C MET A 1 2.91 28.29 -37.22
N ALA A 2 1.96 27.99 -38.11
CA ALA A 2 0.90 27.01 -37.86
C ALA A 2 1.38 25.56 -37.60
N ALA A 3 2.43 25.09 -38.28
CA ALA A 3 2.96 23.73 -38.10
C ALA A 3 3.61 23.49 -36.72
N LEU A 4 4.17 24.53 -36.09
CA LEU A 4 4.76 24.46 -34.76
C LEU A 4 3.70 24.36 -33.65
N LEU A 5 2.55 25.00 -33.84
CA LEU A 5 1.43 24.97 -32.88
C LEU A 5 0.73 23.61 -32.88
N VAL A 6 0.59 22.97 -34.05
CA VAL A 6 0.02 21.62 -34.18
C VAL A 6 0.97 20.56 -33.60
N GLY A 7 2.27 20.70 -33.82
CA GLY A 7 3.29 19.83 -33.22
C GLY A 7 3.35 19.93 -31.68
N LEU A 8 3.15 21.13 -31.12
CA LEU A 8 3.14 21.34 -29.67
C LEU A 8 1.85 20.81 -29.00
N LEU A 9 0.69 20.93 -29.66
CA LEU A 9 -0.58 20.41 -29.16
C LEU A 9 -0.63 18.87 -29.16
N LEU A 10 -0.07 18.23 -30.19
CA LEU A 10 0.02 16.76 -30.27
C LEU A 10 1.13 16.20 -29.36
N GLY A 11 2.25 16.93 -29.20
CA GLY A 11 3.30 16.59 -28.26
C GLY A 11 2.84 16.69 -26.80
N ALA A 12 2.23 17.82 -26.41
CA ALA A 12 1.77 18.04 -25.04
C ALA A 12 0.59 17.14 -24.65
N GLY A 13 -0.29 16.79 -25.59
CA GLY A 13 -1.37 15.83 -25.36
C GLY A 13 -0.85 14.42 -25.07
N GLY A 14 0.18 13.97 -25.81
CA GLY A 14 0.77 12.63 -25.63
C GLY A 14 1.51 12.45 -24.30
N VAL A 15 2.34 13.42 -23.91
CA VAL A 15 3.07 13.33 -22.63
C VAL A 15 2.15 13.57 -21.43
N GLY A 16 1.14 14.44 -21.55
CA GLY A 16 0.19 14.71 -20.46
C GLY A 16 -0.69 13.50 -20.11
N VAL A 17 -1.13 12.74 -21.11
CA VAL A 17 -1.91 11.50 -20.89
C VAL A 17 -1.02 10.39 -20.31
N ALA A 18 0.26 10.33 -20.71
CA ALA A 18 1.21 9.39 -20.11
C ALA A 18 1.48 9.70 -18.62
N TRP A 19 1.52 10.97 -18.19
CA TRP A 19 1.57 11.32 -16.76
C TRP A 19 0.26 11.04 -16.03
N ALA A 20 -0.90 11.17 -16.68
CA ALA A 20 -2.20 10.85 -16.09
C ALA A 20 -2.41 9.33 -15.91
N VAL A 21 -1.86 8.50 -16.81
CA VAL A 21 -1.92 7.02 -16.71
C VAL A 21 -0.78 6.46 -15.87
N SER A 22 0.36 7.16 -15.82
CA SER A 22 1.48 6.84 -14.91
C SER A 22 1.30 7.40 -13.50
N ALA A 23 0.16 8.01 -13.19
CA ALA A 23 -0.28 8.39 -11.85
C ALA A 23 -0.71 7.16 -11.01
N GLY A 24 0.03 6.06 -11.12
CA GLY A 24 -0.03 4.92 -10.20
C GLY A 24 0.43 5.25 -8.76
N GLY A 25 0.65 6.53 -8.45
CA GLY A 25 0.98 7.07 -7.13
C GLY A 25 -0.13 7.93 -6.53
N GLY A 26 -1.39 7.62 -6.82
CA GLY A 26 -2.55 8.15 -6.08
C GLY A 26 -3.04 7.17 -5.02
N ALA A 27 -4.05 7.55 -4.24
CA ALA A 27 -4.56 6.75 -3.13
C ALA A 27 -4.85 5.27 -3.47
N GLY A 28 -5.42 5.00 -4.65
CA GLY A 28 -5.68 3.62 -5.11
C GLY A 28 -4.43 2.84 -5.52
N GLY A 29 -3.35 3.52 -5.92
CA GLY A 29 -2.04 2.90 -6.14
C GLY A 29 -1.41 2.49 -4.81
N ASP A 30 -1.45 3.38 -3.82
CA ASP A 30 -1.00 3.08 -2.46
C ASP A 30 -1.80 1.94 -1.83
N ALA A 31 -3.13 1.92 -1.99
CA ALA A 31 -3.97 0.83 -1.48
C ALA A 31 -3.59 -0.53 -2.09
N ARG A 32 -3.35 -0.59 -3.41
CA ARG A 32 -2.90 -1.82 -4.08
C ARG A 32 -1.51 -2.24 -3.60
N GLY A 33 -0.57 -1.30 -3.50
CA GLY A 33 0.77 -1.57 -2.98
C GLY A 33 0.75 -2.08 -1.54
N ALA A 34 -0.15 -1.54 -0.70
CA ALA A 34 -0.36 -2.04 0.65
C ALA A 34 -0.88 -3.49 0.64
N CYS A 35 -1.85 -3.80 -0.22
CA CYS A 35 -2.39 -5.14 -0.39
C CYS A 35 -1.36 -6.15 -0.91
N ASP A 36 -0.54 -5.76 -1.89
CA ASP A 36 0.55 -6.59 -2.42
C ASP A 36 1.59 -6.88 -1.32
N ALA A 37 1.94 -5.88 -0.52
CA ALA A 37 2.81 -6.04 0.63
C ALA A 37 2.20 -6.99 1.68
N LEU A 38 0.91 -6.84 2.02
CA LEU A 38 0.17 -7.71 2.95
C LEU A 38 0.05 -9.16 2.47
N ALA A 39 -0.13 -9.37 1.17
CA ALA A 39 -0.17 -10.71 0.58
C ALA A 39 1.18 -11.44 0.78
N GLY A 40 2.27 -10.68 0.81
CA GLY A 40 3.62 -11.18 1.10
C GLY A 40 3.98 -11.27 2.59
N VAL A 41 3.10 -10.86 3.52
CA VAL A 41 3.33 -10.98 4.97
C VAL A 41 2.99 -12.40 5.41
N ASP A 42 3.99 -13.07 5.99
CA ASP A 42 3.85 -14.35 6.68
C ASP A 42 4.12 -14.12 8.16
N GLU A 43 3.07 -14.16 8.97
CA GLU A 43 3.11 -13.86 10.40
C GLU A 43 4.07 -14.79 11.17
N SER A 44 4.28 -16.02 10.70
CA SER A 44 5.19 -16.98 11.35
C SER A 44 6.66 -16.57 11.25
N LYS A 45 6.98 -15.66 10.32
CA LYS A 45 8.35 -15.22 10.04
C LYS A 45 8.72 -13.92 10.76
N PHE A 46 7.82 -13.27 11.49
CA PHE A 46 8.18 -12.07 12.27
C PHE A 46 9.25 -12.33 13.33
N THR A 47 9.30 -13.54 13.88
CA THR A 47 10.32 -13.95 14.88
C THR A 47 11.51 -14.67 14.25
N ALA A 48 11.53 -14.85 12.93
CA ALA A 48 12.64 -15.46 12.23
C ALA A 48 13.89 -14.59 12.35
N LYS A 49 15.04 -15.21 12.64
CA LYS A 49 16.31 -14.48 12.74
C LYS A 49 16.87 -14.14 11.36
N GLY A 50 17.63 -13.04 11.29
CA GLY A 50 18.35 -12.63 10.08
C GLY A 50 17.43 -12.04 8.99
N LYS A 51 17.86 -12.18 7.73
CA LYS A 51 17.23 -11.50 6.58
C LYS A 51 15.76 -11.86 6.37
N ALA A 52 15.33 -13.07 6.75
CA ALA A 52 13.95 -13.48 6.60
C ALA A 52 13.00 -12.67 7.49
N GLY A 53 13.32 -12.50 8.78
CA GLY A 53 12.50 -11.69 9.69
C GLY A 53 12.58 -10.20 9.37
N GLU A 54 13.77 -9.70 9.05
CA GLU A 54 13.98 -8.31 8.61
C GLU A 54 13.11 -7.98 7.38
N GLN A 55 13.10 -8.85 6.37
CA GLN A 55 12.27 -8.67 5.19
C GLN A 55 10.77 -8.66 5.52
N MET A 56 10.30 -9.52 6.43
CA MET A 56 8.89 -9.53 6.84
C MET A 56 8.49 -8.26 7.60
N MET A 57 9.38 -7.76 8.47
CA MET A 57 9.15 -6.50 9.16
C MET A 57 9.03 -5.34 8.18
N TYR A 58 9.91 -5.24 7.17
CA TYR A 58 9.81 -4.18 6.16
C TYR A 58 8.60 -4.33 5.26
N ARG A 59 8.18 -5.55 4.91
CA ARG A 59 6.91 -5.76 4.18
C ARG A 59 5.73 -5.26 4.98
N PHE A 60 5.68 -5.58 6.27
CA PHE A 60 4.59 -5.13 7.13
C PHE A 60 4.60 -3.61 7.34
N ALA A 61 5.78 -3.00 7.51
CA ALA A 61 5.92 -1.55 7.57
C ALA A 61 5.47 -0.87 6.27
N GLY A 62 5.87 -1.41 5.11
CA GLY A 62 5.45 -0.91 3.81
C GLY A 62 3.93 -1.00 3.61
N ALA A 63 3.30 -2.10 4.02
CA ALA A 63 1.85 -2.23 4.03
C ALA A 63 1.18 -1.16 4.90
N TYR A 64 1.72 -0.89 6.09
CA TYR A 64 1.22 0.13 7.00
C TYR A 64 1.34 1.54 6.41
N ASP A 65 2.51 1.91 5.88
CA ASP A 65 2.76 3.24 5.34
C ASP A 65 1.89 3.50 4.10
N LEU A 66 1.80 2.52 3.19
CA LEU A 66 0.99 2.64 1.98
C LEU A 66 -0.51 2.67 2.28
N ALA A 67 -1.01 1.85 3.21
CA ALA A 67 -2.42 1.92 3.58
C ALA A 67 -2.77 3.28 4.22
N THR A 68 -1.86 3.83 5.01
CA THR A 68 -2.00 5.16 5.62
C THR A 68 -1.99 6.25 4.56
N ALA A 69 -1.07 6.19 3.58
CA ALA A 69 -1.02 7.12 2.46
C ALA A 69 -2.30 7.06 1.61
N ALA A 70 -2.80 5.86 1.35
CA ALA A 70 -4.07 5.65 0.64
C ALA A 70 -5.23 6.36 1.34
N ALA A 71 -5.39 6.16 2.65
CA ALA A 71 -6.46 6.80 3.41
C ALA A 71 -6.32 8.32 3.51
N ALA A 72 -5.08 8.84 3.52
CA ALA A 72 -4.82 10.28 3.49
C ALA A 72 -5.20 10.90 2.14
N GLY A 73 -5.00 10.17 1.03
CA GLY A 73 -5.38 10.62 -0.31
C GLY A 73 -6.86 10.40 -0.64
N ASP A 74 -7.50 9.38 -0.07
CA ASP A 74 -8.92 9.08 -0.23
C ASP A 74 -9.47 8.34 1.00
N SER A 75 -10.42 8.98 1.70
CA SER A 75 -11.06 8.45 2.90
C SER A 75 -11.77 7.09 2.71
N SER A 76 -12.09 6.69 1.48
CA SER A 76 -12.68 5.37 1.20
C SER A 76 -11.75 4.21 1.61
N TYR A 77 -10.43 4.44 1.68
CA TYR A 77 -9.44 3.45 2.14
C TYR A 77 -9.20 3.46 3.66
N GLN A 78 -9.89 4.29 4.42
CA GLN A 78 -9.74 4.35 5.88
C GLN A 78 -9.94 2.99 6.58
N PRO A 79 -10.89 2.12 6.18
CA PRO A 79 -11.02 0.79 6.80
C PRO A 79 -9.77 -0.08 6.65
N LEU A 80 -9.06 0.02 5.52
CA LEU A 80 -7.80 -0.70 5.28
C LEU A 80 -6.70 -0.15 6.20
N ALA A 81 -6.50 1.18 6.20
CA ALA A 81 -5.51 1.86 7.03
C ALA A 81 -5.69 1.54 8.52
N GLU A 82 -6.93 1.56 9.01
CA GLU A 82 -7.25 1.26 10.39
C GLU A 82 -6.94 -0.19 10.79
N ALA A 83 -7.29 -1.16 9.93
CA ALA A 83 -6.99 -2.58 10.20
C ALA A 83 -5.48 -2.81 10.28
N VAL A 84 -4.72 -2.27 9.32
CA VAL A 84 -3.25 -2.39 9.32
C VAL A 84 -2.62 -1.64 10.50
N THR A 85 -3.13 -0.45 10.85
CA THR A 85 -2.67 0.34 11.99
C THR A 85 -2.89 -0.39 13.31
N ARG A 86 -4.07 -0.99 13.53
CA ARG A 86 -4.34 -1.77 14.75
C ARG A 86 -3.42 -2.98 14.86
N ALA A 87 -3.21 -3.71 13.76
CA ALA A 87 -2.23 -4.79 13.71
C ALA A 87 -0.81 -4.30 14.06
N ASN A 88 -0.37 -3.18 13.45
CA ASN A 88 0.98 -2.63 13.64
C ASN A 88 1.20 -2.14 15.08
N HIS A 89 0.23 -1.41 15.64
CA HIS A 89 0.28 -0.96 17.03
C HIS A 89 0.37 -2.14 17.99
N ARG A 90 -0.48 -3.17 17.83
CA ARG A 90 -0.43 -4.36 18.68
C ARG A 90 0.91 -5.09 18.54
N PHE A 91 1.36 -5.32 17.31
CA PHE A 91 2.64 -5.97 17.04
C PHE A 91 3.81 -5.21 17.69
N ARG A 92 3.83 -3.87 17.65
CA ARG A 92 4.88 -3.07 18.29
C ARG A 92 4.83 -3.07 19.82
N GLN A 93 3.68 -3.41 20.41
CA GLN A 93 3.55 -3.53 21.87
C GLN A 93 4.07 -4.87 22.38
N VAL A 94 3.84 -5.95 21.64
CA VAL A 94 4.13 -7.32 22.12
C VAL A 94 5.24 -8.03 21.34
N PHE A 95 5.70 -7.45 20.23
CA PHE A 95 6.71 -8.00 19.32
C PHE A 95 6.42 -9.42 18.82
N GLU A 96 5.13 -9.75 18.72
CA GLU A 96 4.62 -11.04 18.26
C GLU A 96 3.35 -10.85 17.44
N ALA A 97 3.15 -11.70 16.42
CA ALA A 97 1.88 -11.80 15.72
C ALA A 97 0.90 -12.70 16.50
N ASP A 98 0.42 -12.17 17.62
CA ASP A 98 -0.58 -12.82 18.45
C ASP A 98 -1.97 -12.90 17.77
N ALA A 99 -2.97 -13.39 18.50
CA ALA A 99 -4.32 -13.56 17.96
C ALA A 99 -4.95 -12.24 17.48
N GLU A 100 -4.65 -11.11 18.13
CA GLU A 100 -5.18 -9.81 17.72
C GLU A 100 -4.50 -9.28 16.47
N VAL A 101 -3.17 -9.41 16.37
CA VAL A 101 -2.44 -9.06 15.14
C VAL A 101 -2.97 -9.87 13.96
N LYS A 102 -3.08 -11.19 14.12
CA LYS A 102 -3.59 -12.09 13.06
C LYS A 102 -5.02 -11.75 12.64
N LYS A 103 -5.89 -11.43 13.60
CA LYS A 103 -7.28 -11.02 13.33
C LYS A 103 -7.32 -9.74 12.49
N GLU A 104 -6.57 -8.71 12.86
CA GLU A 104 -6.57 -7.44 12.13
C GLU A 104 -5.91 -7.58 10.75
N LEU A 105 -4.85 -8.39 10.61
CA LEU A 105 -4.26 -8.71 9.31
C LEU A 105 -5.23 -9.49 8.42
N ALA A 106 -5.98 -10.45 8.97
CA ALA A 106 -7.03 -11.15 8.21
C ALA A 106 -8.13 -10.19 7.74
N LYS A 107 -8.55 -9.25 8.59
CA LYS A 107 -9.49 -8.19 8.22
C LYS A 107 -8.93 -7.31 7.08
N ALA A 108 -7.67 -6.88 7.18
CA ALA A 108 -7.02 -6.09 6.14
C ALA A 108 -6.97 -6.86 4.79
N ARG A 109 -6.57 -8.14 4.82
CA ARG A 109 -6.59 -9.00 3.62
C ARG A 109 -8.00 -9.19 3.04
N GLY A 110 -9.02 -9.27 3.89
CA GLY A 110 -10.42 -9.32 3.45
C GLY A 110 -10.87 -8.04 2.72
N ILE A 111 -10.41 -6.87 3.16
CA ILE A 111 -10.66 -5.60 2.48
C ILE A 111 -9.94 -5.59 1.11
N CYS A 112 -8.70 -6.05 1.08
CA CYS A 112 -7.92 -6.15 -0.16
C CYS A 112 -8.56 -7.03 -1.23
N ALA A 113 -9.34 -8.05 -0.86
CA ALA A 113 -10.04 -8.90 -1.83
C ALA A 113 -11.17 -8.17 -2.59
N GLY A 114 -11.59 -6.98 -2.11
CA GLY A 114 -12.62 -6.15 -2.75
C GLY A 114 -12.08 -4.91 -3.48
N LEU A 115 -10.75 -4.77 -3.61
CA LEU A 115 -10.05 -3.69 -4.31
C LEU A 115 -9.63 -4.11 -5.73
#